data_AF-A0A931QHD4-F1
#
_entry.id   AF-A0A931QHD4-F1
#
_cell.length_a   1.000
_cell.length_b   1.000
_cell.length_c   1.000
_cell.angle_alpha   90.00
_cell.angle_beta   90.00
_cell.angle_gamma   90.00
#
_symmetry.space_group_name_H-M   'P 1'
#
loop_
_entity.id
_entity.type
_entity.pdbx_description
1 polymer ?
#
loop_
_entity_poly.entity_id
_entity_poly.type
_entity_poly.pdbx_seq_one_letter_code
_entity_poly.pdbx_strand_id
1 'polypeptide(L)'
;MQNLQNDRDREITKSLLGAVDFLSDTIGAGWVGFDFSIKEYADRLDDDLSSAFREYTNALKAAGEKGETHPKEKIRRAALLDLASRMNNRDVTLFVNAIIHAQENSLNIYQTLRSQSRELHEKLSSM
;
A
#
# COMPACT_ATOMS: atom_id res chain seq x y z
N MET A 1 10.32 -12.52 -23.03
CA MET A 1 9.13 -12.19 -22.22
C MET A 1 9.40 -12.34 -20.71
N GLN A 2 10.00 -13.44 -20.23
CA GLN A 2 10.34 -13.60 -18.79
C GLN A 2 11.24 -12.50 -18.21
N ASN A 3 12.27 -12.03 -18.93
CA ASN A 3 13.17 -10.97 -18.43
C ASN A 3 12.45 -9.62 -18.20
N LEU A 4 11.57 -9.20 -19.11
CA LEU A 4 10.81 -7.95 -18.98
C LEU A 4 9.85 -7.96 -17.78
N GLN A 5 9.28 -9.13 -17.47
CA GLN A 5 8.38 -9.28 -16.32
C GLN A 5 9.15 -9.22 -14.99
N ASN A 6 10.34 -9.84 -14.94
CA ASN A 6 11.22 -9.75 -13.78
C ASN A 6 11.70 -8.31 -13.52
N ASP A 7 11.99 -7.54 -14.58
CA ASP A 7 12.41 -6.15 -14.46
C ASP A 7 11.27 -5.27 -13.92
N ARG A 8 10.05 -5.40 -14.47
CA ARG A 8 8.86 -4.70 -13.96
C ARG A 8 8.60 -5.06 -12.50
N ASP A 9 8.64 -6.35 -12.16
CA ASP A 9 8.39 -6.80 -10.79
C ASP A 9 9.41 -6.21 -9.82
N ARG A 10 10.69 -6.14 -10.22
CA ARG A 10 11.73 -5.52 -9.40
C ARG A 10 11.48 -4.02 -9.20
N GLU A 11 11.11 -3.29 -10.24
CA GLU A 11 10.81 -1.85 -10.12
C GLU A 11 9.58 -1.58 -9.26
N ILE A 12 8.55 -2.43 -9.33
CA ILE A 12 7.39 -2.37 -8.44
C ILE A 12 7.80 -2.66 -7.00
N THR A 13 8.63 -3.67 -6.75
CA THR A 13 9.11 -3.99 -5.39
C THR A 13 9.94 -2.84 -4.82
N LYS A 14 10.76 -2.16 -5.62
CA LYS A 14 11.49 -0.95 -5.19
C LYS A 14 10.54 0.21 -4.85
N SER A 15 9.55 0.44 -5.71
CA SER A 15 8.52 1.47 -5.49
C SER A 15 7.73 1.17 -4.22
N LEU A 16 7.38 -0.10 -4.01
CA LEU A 16 6.72 -0.58 -2.79
C LEU A 16 7.59 -0.33 -1.56
N LEU A 17 8.89 -0.64 -1.61
CA LEU A 17 9.77 -0.34 -0.48
C LEU A 17 9.76 1.15 -0.14
N GLY A 18 9.95 2.02 -1.15
CA GLY A 18 9.91 3.47 -0.95
C GLY A 18 8.57 3.97 -0.38
N ALA A 19 7.46 3.38 -0.82
CA ALA A 19 6.14 3.64 -0.25
C ALA A 19 6.04 3.20 1.22
N VAL A 20 6.45 1.97 1.55
CA VAL A 20 6.35 1.44 2.91
C VAL A 20 7.23 2.24 3.88
N ASP A 21 8.43 2.63 3.46
CA ASP A 21 9.31 3.52 4.24
C ASP A 21 8.65 4.88 4.50
N PHE A 22 8.15 5.53 3.44
CA PHE A 22 7.44 6.80 3.56
C PHE A 22 6.22 6.72 4.49
N LEU A 23 5.39 5.68 4.34
CA LEU A 23 4.22 5.46 5.18
C LEU A 23 4.62 5.23 6.63
N SER A 24 5.66 4.43 6.87
CA SER A 24 6.16 4.13 8.20
C SER A 24 6.65 5.39 8.91
N ASP A 25 7.46 6.22 8.23
CA ASP A 25 7.99 7.46 8.80
C ASP A 25 6.88 8.47 9.09
N THR A 26 5.96 8.65 8.14
CA THR A 26 4.89 9.63 8.24
C THR A 26 3.90 9.28 9.36
N ILE A 27 3.51 8.00 9.49
CA ILE A 27 2.60 7.54 10.54
C ILE A 27 3.33 7.44 11.88
N GLY A 28 4.60 7.00 11.88
CA GLY A 28 5.43 6.91 13.07
C GLY A 28 5.67 8.26 13.74
N ALA A 29 5.72 9.34 12.97
CA ALA A 29 5.80 10.69 13.49
C ALA A 29 4.50 11.15 14.19
N GLY A 30 3.37 10.46 13.98
CA GLY A 30 2.08 10.76 14.62
C GLY A 30 1.27 11.89 13.98
N TRP A 31 1.66 12.38 12.79
CA TRP A 31 1.04 13.56 12.17
C TRP A 31 -0.25 13.21 11.42
N VAL A 32 -0.31 12.02 10.81
CA VAL A 32 -1.40 11.63 9.92
C VAL A 32 -1.65 10.12 9.95
N GLY A 33 -2.85 9.71 9.56
CA GLY A 33 -3.24 8.30 9.47
C GLY A 33 -2.92 7.67 8.11
N PHE A 34 -3.04 6.34 8.06
CA PHE A 34 -2.68 5.50 6.90
C PHE A 34 -3.22 5.99 5.55
N ASP A 35 -4.53 6.23 5.44
CA ASP A 35 -5.15 6.64 4.17
C ASP A 35 -4.61 7.98 3.66
N PHE A 36 -4.33 8.91 4.59
CA PHE A 36 -3.78 10.21 4.26
C PHE A 36 -2.34 10.08 3.80
N SER A 37 -1.52 9.26 4.49
CA SER A 37 -0.15 9.00 4.07
C SER A 37 -0.08 8.35 2.68
N ILE A 38 -1.00 7.44 2.34
CA ILE A 38 -1.10 6.89 0.97
C ILE A 38 -1.38 8.00 -0.04
N LYS A 39 -2.32 8.89 0.25
CA LYS A 39 -2.64 10.01 -0.62
C LYS A 39 -1.42 10.92 -0.85
N GLU A 40 -0.71 11.28 0.22
CA GLU A 40 0.50 12.11 0.12
C GLU A 40 1.60 11.45 -0.72
N TYR A 41 1.81 10.14 -0.55
CA TYR A 41 2.77 9.42 -1.39
C TYR A 41 2.34 9.45 -2.85
N ALA A 42 1.08 9.13 -3.12
CA ALA A 42 0.53 9.07 -4.46
C ALA A 42 0.64 10.41 -5.18
N ASP A 43 0.37 11.53 -4.51
CA ASP A 43 0.43 12.86 -5.10
C ASP A 43 1.86 13.32 -5.45
N ARG A 44 2.88 12.77 -4.82
CA ARG A 44 4.29 13.18 -4.99
C ARG A 44 5.05 12.36 -6.03
N LEU A 45 4.64 11.12 -6.24
CA LEU A 45 5.34 10.15 -7.08
C LEU A 45 4.53 9.92 -8.38
N ASP A 46 5.23 9.49 -9.43
CA ASP A 46 4.63 9.17 -10.73
C ASP A 46 5.17 7.83 -11.24
N ASP A 47 4.66 6.76 -10.64
CA ASP A 47 4.94 5.36 -10.97
C ASP A 47 3.67 4.49 -10.91
N ASP A 48 3.78 3.23 -11.36
CA ASP A 48 2.67 2.26 -11.37
C ASP A 48 1.98 2.14 -10.00
N LEU A 49 2.75 2.17 -8.90
CA LEU A 49 2.22 2.02 -7.55
C LEU A 49 1.47 3.27 -7.09
N SER A 50 2.00 4.45 -7.37
CA SER A 50 1.36 5.74 -7.09
C SER A 50 0.01 5.85 -7.82
N SER A 51 -0.07 5.34 -9.05
CA SER A 51 -1.31 5.28 -9.83
C SER A 51 -2.34 4.37 -9.15
N ALA A 52 -1.93 3.17 -8.72
CA ALA A 52 -2.81 2.27 -7.97
C ALA A 52 -3.23 2.85 -6.61
N PHE A 53 -2.37 3.62 -5.94
CA PHE A 53 -2.70 4.34 -4.72
C PHE A 53 -3.72 5.47 -4.96
N ARG A 54 -3.63 6.20 -6.08
CA ARG A 54 -4.66 7.19 -6.46
C ARG A 54 -6.01 6.52 -6.60
N GLU A 55 -6.10 5.40 -7.32
CA GLU A 55 -7.34 4.62 -7.45
C GLU A 55 -7.91 4.18 -6.09
N TYR A 56 -7.04 3.68 -5.19
CA TYR A 56 -7.42 3.36 -3.82
C TYR A 56 -8.04 4.57 -3.09
N THR A 57 -7.37 5.73 -3.12
CA THR A 57 -7.86 6.93 -2.43
C THR A 57 -9.15 7.48 -3.06
N ASN A 58 -9.31 7.38 -4.37
CA ASN A 58 -10.52 7.77 -5.09
C ASN A 58 -11.71 6.89 -4.69
N ALA A 59 -11.50 5.58 -4.58
CA ALA A 59 -12.53 4.65 -4.10
C ALA A 59 -13.02 5.01 -2.69
N LEU A 60 -12.08 5.34 -1.78
CA LEU A 60 -12.43 5.79 -0.43
C LEU A 60 -13.19 7.12 -0.41
N LYS A 61 -12.78 8.07 -1.25
CA LYS A 61 -13.44 9.38 -1.36
C LYS A 61 -14.87 9.24 -1.89
N ALA A 62 -15.05 8.49 -2.98
CA ALA A 62 -16.35 8.25 -3.58
C ALA A 62 -17.34 7.57 -2.61
N ALA A 63 -16.84 6.70 -1.74
CA ALA A 63 -17.64 6.09 -0.68
C ALA A 63 -18.11 7.09 0.39
N GLY A 64 -17.22 7.99 0.82
CA GLY A 64 -17.56 9.01 1.81
C GLY A 64 -18.60 10.02 1.30
N GLU A 65 -18.58 10.34 0.00
CA GLU A 65 -19.51 11.29 -0.62
C GLU A 65 -20.93 10.74 -0.80
N LYS A 66 -21.10 9.41 -0.91
CA LYS A 66 -22.40 8.78 -1.15
C LYS A 66 -23.27 8.61 0.11
N GLY A 67 -22.82 9.08 1.27
CA GLY A 67 -23.53 8.91 2.54
C GLY A 67 -23.78 7.44 2.89
N GLU A 68 -22.99 6.52 2.31
CA GLU A 68 -23.19 5.09 2.45
C GLU A 68 -22.86 4.66 3.88
N THR A 69 -23.83 4.06 4.56
CA THR A 69 -23.70 3.40 5.88
C THR A 69 -22.89 2.10 5.80
N HIS A 70 -22.04 1.93 4.78
CA HIS A 70 -21.12 0.80 4.72
C HIS A 70 -20.00 1.04 5.73
N PRO A 71 -19.53 0.01 6.47
CA PRO A 71 -18.33 0.15 7.26
C PRO A 71 -17.20 0.59 6.33
N LYS A 72 -16.57 1.75 6.60
CA LYS A 72 -15.45 2.30 5.83
C LYS A 72 -14.35 1.24 5.64
N GLU A 73 -14.27 0.29 6.56
CA GLU A 73 -13.40 -0.88 6.54
C GLU A 73 -13.68 -1.83 5.37
N LYS A 74 -14.95 -2.09 4.99
CA LYS A 74 -15.29 -3.00 3.89
C LYS A 74 -14.81 -2.45 2.54
N ILE A 75 -15.02 -1.15 2.33
CA ILE A 75 -14.60 -0.47 1.09
C ILE A 75 -13.08 -0.37 1.04
N ARG A 76 -12.45 -0.04 2.17
CA ARG A 76 -10.99 -0.05 2.30
C ARG A 76 -10.39 -1.40 1.93
N ARG A 77 -10.93 -2.48 2.50
CA ARG A 77 -10.49 -3.84 2.21
C ARG A 77 -10.62 -4.17 0.72
N ALA A 78 -11.77 -3.85 0.12
CA ALA A 78 -12.00 -4.07 -1.31
C ALA A 78 -11.02 -3.27 -2.17
N ALA A 79 -10.78 -2.00 -1.85
CA ALA A 79 -9.86 -1.14 -2.58
C ALA A 79 -8.40 -1.58 -2.45
N LEU A 80 -7.97 -2.06 -1.28
CA LEU A 80 -6.63 -2.64 -1.08
C LEU A 80 -6.45 -3.93 -1.91
N LEU A 81 -7.47 -4.79 -1.95
CA LEU A 81 -7.42 -6.01 -2.77
C LEU A 81 -7.39 -5.68 -4.28
N ASP A 82 -8.16 -4.69 -4.72
CA ASP A 82 -8.13 -4.20 -6.10
C ASP A 82 -6.74 -3.64 -6.47
N LEU A 83 -6.13 -2.86 -5.59
CA LEU A 83 -4.75 -2.37 -5.72
C LEU A 83 -3.77 -3.52 -5.89
N ALA A 84 -3.80 -4.55 -5.04
CA ALA A 84 -2.93 -5.72 -5.17
C ALA A 84 -3.13 -6.43 -6.52
N SER A 85 -4.39 -6.61 -6.95
CA SER A 85 -4.72 -7.26 -8.21
C SER A 85 -4.20 -6.50 -9.42
N ARG A 86 -4.24 -5.16 -9.41
CA ARG A 86 -3.74 -4.30 -10.51
C ARG A 86 -2.23 -4.38 -10.66
N MET A 87 -1.51 -4.42 -9.53
CA MET A 87 -0.05 -4.48 -9.58
C MET A 87 0.43 -5.82 -10.12
N ASN A 88 -0.35 -6.90 -9.91
CA ASN A 88 -0.01 -8.28 -10.28
C ASN A 88 1.42 -8.64 -9.81
N ASN A 89 1.79 -8.16 -8.63
CA ASN A 89 3.10 -8.33 -8.02
C ASN A 89 2.94 -9.01 -6.67
N ARG A 90 3.77 -10.03 -6.42
CA ARG A 90 3.68 -10.85 -5.22
C ARG A 90 3.93 -10.05 -3.95
N ASP A 91 4.89 -9.14 -3.95
CA ASP A 91 5.24 -8.36 -2.76
C ASP A 91 4.13 -7.37 -2.41
N VAL A 92 3.53 -6.73 -3.42
CA VAL A 92 2.37 -5.86 -3.20
C VAL A 92 1.20 -6.65 -2.62
N THR A 93 0.96 -7.87 -3.12
CA THR A 93 -0.10 -8.74 -2.60
C THR A 93 0.13 -9.12 -1.13
N LEU A 94 1.38 -9.51 -0.79
CA LEU A 94 1.74 -9.85 0.59
C LEU A 94 1.60 -8.64 1.52
N PHE A 95 2.09 -7.49 1.09
CA PHE A 95 1.97 -6.23 1.82
C PHE A 95 0.50 -5.89 2.10
N VAL A 96 -0.35 -5.89 1.06
CA VAL A 96 -1.80 -5.62 1.19
C VAL A 96 -2.46 -6.57 2.18
N ASN A 97 -2.17 -7.87 2.08
CA ASN A 97 -2.72 -8.86 3.00
C ASN A 97 -2.27 -8.60 4.45
N ALA A 98 -1.02 -8.20 4.66
CA ALA A 98 -0.52 -7.84 5.99
C ALA A 98 -1.24 -6.60 6.55
N ILE A 99 -1.51 -5.58 5.72
CA ILE A 99 -2.27 -4.39 6.12
C ILE A 99 -3.71 -4.73 6.47
N ILE A 100 -4.39 -5.53 5.64
CA ILE A 100 -5.77 -5.97 5.91
C ILE A 100 -5.81 -6.77 7.21
N HIS A 101 -4.89 -7.73 7.37
CA HIS A 101 -4.81 -8.54 8.59
C HIS A 101 -4.59 -7.67 9.83
N ALA A 102 -3.70 -6.67 9.75
CA ALA A 102 -3.46 -5.75 10.85
C ALA A 102 -4.72 -4.95 11.22
N GLN A 103 -5.49 -4.50 10.22
CA GLN A 103 -6.75 -3.76 10.45
C GLN A 103 -7.83 -4.66 11.06
N GLU A 104 -8.02 -5.87 10.54
CA GLU A 104 -9.03 -6.83 11.04
C GLU A 104 -8.73 -7.30 12.47
N ASN A 105 -7.45 -7.38 12.84
CA ASN A 105 -7.02 -7.86 14.15
C ASN A 105 -6.60 -6.74 15.11
N SER A 106 -6.87 -5.48 14.76
CA SER A 106 -6.50 -4.29 15.55
C SER A 106 -5.01 -4.25 15.95
N LEU A 107 -4.14 -4.75 15.08
CA LEU A 107 -2.68 -4.69 15.25
C LEU A 107 -2.18 -3.27 14.96
N ASN A 108 -1.03 -2.95 15.52
CA ASN A 108 -0.41 -1.64 15.32
C ASN A 108 0.11 -1.51 13.87
N ILE A 109 -0.55 -0.66 13.08
CA ILE A 109 -0.21 -0.46 11.66
C ILE A 109 1.21 0.04 11.44
N TYR A 110 1.74 0.88 12.35
CA TYR A 110 3.10 1.37 12.25
C TYR A 110 4.11 0.22 12.43
N GLN A 111 3.88 -0.68 13.38
CA GLN A 111 4.72 -1.86 13.57
C GLN A 111 4.64 -2.82 12.38
N THR A 112 3.45 -3.01 11.81
CA THR A 112 3.28 -3.79 10.57
C THR A 112 4.10 -3.17 9.43
N LEU A 113 4.02 -1.86 9.21
CA LEU A 113 4.81 -1.17 8.19
C LEU A 113 6.32 -1.31 8.40
N ARG A 114 6.80 -1.18 9.65
CA ARG A 114 8.22 -1.38 9.98
C ARG A 114 8.71 -2.80 9.67
N SER A 115 7.90 -3.82 9.97
CA SER A 115 8.22 -5.21 9.63
C SER A 115 8.31 -5.40 8.12
N GLN A 116 7.31 -4.92 7.39
CA GLN A 116 7.25 -5.05 5.93
C GLN A 116 8.39 -4.29 5.23
N SER A 117 8.73 -3.09 5.71
CA SER A 117 9.90 -2.32 5.23
C SER A 117 11.18 -3.15 5.38
N ARG A 118 11.42 -3.70 6.58
CA ARG A 118 12.60 -4.52 6.85
C ARG A 118 12.67 -5.75 5.94
N GLU A 119 11.57 -6.48 5.78
CA GLU A 119 11.51 -7.66 4.91
C GLU A 119 11.82 -7.32 3.45
N LEU A 120 11.31 -6.18 2.95
CA LEU A 120 11.58 -5.69 1.60
C LEU A 120 13.04 -5.26 1.40
N HIS A 121 13.65 -4.59 2.39
CA HIS A 121 15.07 -4.24 2.40
C HIS A 121 15.96 -5.50 2.32
N GLU A 122 15.69 -6.49 3.18
CA GLU A 122 16.42 -7.77 3.19
C GLU A 122 16.31 -8.47 1.83
N LYS A 123 15.09 -8.51 1.26
CA LYS A 123 14.85 -9.10 -0.06
C LYS A 123 15.63 -8.38 -1.17
N LEU A 124 15.49 -7.07 -1.30
CA LEU A 124 16.13 -6.31 -2.38
C LEU A 124 17.65 -6.32 -2.30
N SER A 125 18.21 -6.41 -1.09
CA SER A 125 19.66 -6.56 -0.88
C SER A 125 20.20 -7.93 -1.32
N SER A 126 19.33 -8.92 -1.46
CA SER A 126 19.68 -10.30 -1.88
C SER A 126 19.46 -10.57 -3.38
N MET A 127 18.93 -9.59 -4.14
CA MET A 127 18.59 -9.68 -5.57
C MET A 127 19.66 -9.09 -6.48
#